data_AF-A0A2S7U6I0-F1
#
_entry.id   AF-A0A2S7U6I0-F1
#
_cell.length_a   1.000
_cell.length_b   1.000
_cell.length_c   1.000
_cell.angle_alpha   90.00
_cell.angle_beta   90.00
_cell.angle_gamma   90.00
#
_symmetry.space_group_name_H-M   'P 1'
#
loop_
_entity.id
_entity.type
_entity.pdbx_description
1 polymer ?
#
loop_
_entity_poly.entity_id
_entity_poly.type
_entity_poly.pdbx_seq_one_letter_code
_entity_poly.pdbx_strand_id
1 'polypeptide(L)'
;MDAQVIDQVPIHELACGPVALLNAYQFSSDDWRGSTRKMTGSPQEKFHYFTKTYCSRFSRNAYMKRRWDDKNGIRPDDLTEAINELHKKAHLPTVRLERLFLTKDQTHRELLVKLHASITQSLKNGFPPLLYISRFVKITSATGGHRWSEVSSHFITITSTPQKLEPDSRSCSFSCVDPWGGRKGCTSFTISESTFFANDITNRKNKQLRKNPTLVVPRNAFGVGASFVASNLPQVVATTHLLVAESAPTAIAP
;
A
#
# COMPACT_ATOMS: atom_id res chain seq x y z
N MET A 1 15.44 -15.28 -12.74
CA MET A 1 14.41 -14.82 -13.70
C MET A 1 14.00 -13.41 -13.30
N ASP A 2 14.08 -12.45 -14.21
CA ASP A 2 13.49 -11.13 -13.99
C ASP A 2 11.97 -11.27 -14.03
N ALA A 3 11.33 -11.14 -12.86
CA ALA A 3 9.87 -11.13 -12.79
C ALA A 3 9.31 -9.98 -13.65
N GLN A 4 8.40 -10.33 -14.58
CA GLN A 4 7.69 -9.38 -15.42
C GLN A 4 6.62 -8.68 -14.60
N VAL A 5 6.73 -7.37 -14.48
CA VAL A 5 5.77 -6.53 -13.76
C VAL A 5 4.40 -6.58 -14.43
N ILE A 6 3.35 -6.68 -13.62
CA ILE A 6 1.96 -6.59 -14.07
C ILE A 6 1.51 -5.13 -14.07
N ASP A 7 1.05 -4.67 -15.24
CA ASP A 7 0.36 -3.41 -15.42
C ASP A 7 -1.15 -3.58 -15.15
N GLN A 8 -1.72 -2.71 -14.32
CA GLN A 8 -3.15 -2.70 -14.04
C GLN A 8 -3.99 -2.04 -15.14
N VAL A 9 -3.41 -1.18 -15.97
CA VAL A 9 -4.17 -0.39 -16.97
C VAL A 9 -4.97 -1.29 -17.93
N PRO A 10 -4.41 -2.41 -18.45
CA PRO A 10 -5.17 -3.35 -19.27
C PRO A 10 -6.12 -4.28 -18.48
N ILE A 11 -6.16 -4.17 -17.14
CA ILE A 11 -6.99 -5.00 -16.25
C ILE A 11 -8.20 -4.20 -15.77
N HIS A 12 -7.97 -3.12 -15.03
CA HIS A 12 -8.99 -2.21 -14.52
C HIS A 12 -8.33 -0.97 -13.86
N GLU A 13 -8.94 0.22 -14.00
CA GLU A 13 -8.41 1.47 -13.41
C GLU A 13 -8.32 1.43 -11.87
N LEU A 14 -9.25 0.76 -11.20
CA LEU A 14 -9.26 0.57 -9.73
C LEU A 14 -8.70 -0.78 -9.24
N ALA A 15 -7.81 -1.41 -10.01
CA ALA A 15 -7.20 -2.69 -9.66
C ALA A 15 -5.87 -2.61 -8.87
N CYS A 16 -5.44 -1.43 -8.42
CA CYS A 16 -4.12 -1.24 -7.81
C CYS A 16 -3.84 -2.17 -6.62
N GLY A 17 -4.80 -2.38 -5.72
CA GLY A 17 -4.65 -3.28 -4.57
C GLY A 17 -4.39 -4.74 -4.99
N PRO A 18 -5.32 -5.38 -5.72
CA PRO A 18 -5.11 -6.74 -6.22
C PRO A 18 -3.87 -6.88 -7.11
N VAL A 19 -3.58 -5.91 -8.00
CA VAL A 19 -2.43 -6.01 -8.91
C VAL A 19 -1.10 -5.78 -8.17
N ALA A 20 -1.07 -4.93 -7.15
CA ALA A 20 0.09 -4.84 -6.26
C ALA A 20 0.32 -6.18 -5.53
N LEU A 21 -0.73 -6.86 -5.05
CA LEU A 21 -0.60 -8.20 -4.47
C LEU A 21 -0.02 -9.22 -5.48
N LEU A 22 -0.51 -9.22 -6.72
CA LEU A 22 0.02 -10.12 -7.76
C LEU A 22 1.50 -9.84 -8.05
N ASN A 23 1.89 -8.57 -8.12
CA ASN A 23 3.30 -8.17 -8.23
C ASN A 23 4.09 -8.65 -6.99
N ALA A 24 3.59 -8.48 -5.77
CA ALA A 24 4.25 -8.98 -4.56
C ALA A 24 4.52 -10.49 -4.64
N TYR A 25 3.57 -11.30 -5.13
CA TYR A 25 3.81 -12.72 -5.36
C TYR A 25 4.84 -12.99 -6.46
N GLN A 26 4.92 -12.19 -7.53
CA GLN A 26 5.96 -12.40 -8.54
C GLN A 26 7.38 -12.13 -8.00
N PHE A 27 7.52 -11.12 -7.14
CA PHE A 27 8.78 -10.68 -6.56
C PHE A 27 9.12 -11.34 -5.21
N SER A 28 8.30 -12.28 -4.72
CA SER A 28 8.51 -12.97 -3.45
C SER A 28 9.54 -14.10 -3.52
N SER A 29 9.81 -14.78 -2.41
CA SER A 29 10.63 -16.01 -2.43
C SER A 29 9.91 -17.16 -3.14
N ASP A 30 10.65 -18.23 -3.44
CA ASP A 30 10.06 -19.41 -4.10
C ASP A 30 8.94 -20.07 -3.28
N ASP A 31 9.01 -20.02 -1.95
CA ASP A 31 7.96 -20.58 -1.07
C ASP A 31 6.64 -19.83 -1.25
N TRP A 32 6.68 -18.49 -1.25
CA TRP A 32 5.53 -17.64 -1.50
C TRP A 32 4.98 -17.79 -2.93
N ARG A 33 5.88 -17.86 -3.92
CA ARG A 33 5.50 -18.11 -5.32
C ARG A 33 4.84 -19.47 -5.48
N GLY A 34 5.44 -20.52 -4.92
CA GLY A 34 5.01 -21.90 -5.01
C GLY A 34 3.57 -22.08 -4.54
N SER A 35 3.26 -21.55 -3.36
CA SER A 35 1.93 -21.67 -2.74
C SER A 35 0.83 -20.87 -3.46
N THR A 36 1.21 -19.88 -4.27
CA THR A 36 0.26 -19.07 -5.07
C THR A 36 0.15 -19.52 -6.52
N ARG A 37 0.88 -20.56 -6.95
CA ARG A 37 0.81 -21.12 -8.33
C ARG A 37 -0.58 -21.58 -8.76
N LYS A 38 -1.47 -21.88 -7.81
CA LYS A 38 -2.88 -22.20 -8.10
C LYS A 38 -3.66 -21.03 -8.74
N MET A 39 -3.15 -19.81 -8.62
CA MET A 39 -3.61 -18.66 -9.40
C MET A 39 -2.97 -18.74 -10.80
N THR A 40 -3.53 -19.59 -11.66
CA THR A 40 -3.07 -19.81 -13.04
C THR A 40 -3.66 -18.77 -14.00
N GLY A 41 -3.12 -18.71 -15.22
CA GLY A 41 -3.59 -17.83 -16.29
C GLY A 41 -2.86 -16.49 -16.38
N SER A 42 -3.37 -15.64 -17.27
CA SER A 42 -2.99 -14.24 -17.48
C SER A 42 -3.17 -13.39 -16.22
N PRO A 43 -2.52 -12.22 -16.12
CA PRO A 43 -2.74 -11.29 -15.01
C PRO A 43 -4.22 -10.92 -14.79
N GLN A 44 -4.98 -10.76 -15.87
CA GLN A 44 -6.42 -10.51 -15.86
C GLN A 44 -7.18 -11.67 -15.20
N GLU A 45 -6.87 -12.92 -15.55
CA GLU A 45 -7.53 -14.09 -14.96
C GLU A 45 -7.21 -14.22 -13.47
N LYS A 46 -5.95 -14.01 -13.08
CA LYS A 46 -5.53 -14.00 -11.66
C LYS A 46 -6.23 -12.91 -10.86
N PHE A 47 -6.36 -11.71 -11.45
CA PHE A 47 -7.12 -10.61 -10.86
C PHE A 47 -8.58 -11.00 -10.63
N HIS A 48 -9.26 -11.52 -11.66
CA HIS A 48 -10.66 -11.93 -11.55
C HIS A 48 -10.85 -13.07 -10.56
N TYR A 49 -9.93 -14.05 -10.52
CA TYR A 49 -9.95 -15.11 -9.54
C TYR A 49 -9.90 -14.56 -8.11
N PHE A 50 -8.92 -13.69 -7.83
CA PHE A 50 -8.75 -13.11 -6.50
C PHE A 50 -9.97 -12.28 -6.08
N THR A 51 -10.41 -11.36 -6.94
CA THR A 51 -11.52 -10.45 -6.62
C THR A 51 -12.85 -11.18 -6.47
N LYS A 52 -13.16 -12.14 -7.37
CA LYS A 52 -14.40 -12.94 -7.26
C LYS A 52 -14.40 -13.86 -6.04
N THR A 53 -13.25 -14.47 -5.71
CA THR A 53 -13.17 -15.46 -4.63
C THR A 53 -13.10 -14.82 -3.24
N TYR A 54 -12.30 -13.76 -3.07
CA TYR A 54 -11.95 -13.20 -1.76
C TYR A 54 -12.47 -11.78 -1.53
N CYS A 55 -12.80 -11.04 -2.60
CA CYS A 55 -13.23 -9.64 -2.48
C CYS A 55 -14.73 -9.40 -2.77
N SER A 56 -15.46 -10.40 -3.26
CA SER A 56 -16.91 -10.30 -3.52
C SER A 56 -17.77 -10.23 -2.27
N ARG A 57 -17.20 -10.60 -1.11
CA ARG A 57 -17.84 -10.55 0.21
C ARG A 57 -18.07 -9.11 0.65
N PHE A 58 -19.11 -8.91 1.47
CA PHE A 58 -19.32 -7.62 2.13
C PHE A 58 -18.15 -7.30 3.07
N SER A 59 -17.70 -6.06 2.99
CA SER A 59 -16.67 -5.50 3.83
C SER A 59 -17.18 -5.44 5.27
N ARG A 60 -16.36 -5.94 6.21
CA ARG A 60 -16.57 -5.70 7.64
C ARG A 60 -16.22 -4.26 8.01
N ASN A 61 -15.47 -3.57 7.15
CA ASN A 61 -14.84 -2.27 7.34
C ASN A 61 -15.58 -1.11 6.66
N ALA A 62 -16.49 -1.40 5.73
CA ALA A 62 -17.37 -0.45 5.07
C ALA A 62 -18.80 -0.99 4.94
N TYR A 63 -19.76 -0.27 5.54
CA TYR A 63 -21.16 -0.67 5.57
C TYR A 63 -21.74 -0.78 4.16
N MET A 64 -22.38 -1.92 3.87
CA MET A 64 -23.04 -2.24 2.59
C MET A 64 -22.13 -2.15 1.35
N LYS A 65 -20.81 -2.18 1.53
CA LYS A 65 -19.84 -2.23 0.43
C LYS A 65 -19.24 -3.62 0.30
N ARG A 66 -18.91 -4.05 -0.92
CA ARG A 66 -18.02 -5.19 -1.14
C ARG A 66 -16.61 -4.80 -0.76
N ARG A 67 -15.75 -5.78 -0.46
CA ARG A 67 -14.32 -5.51 -0.20
C ARG A 67 -13.65 -4.87 -1.41
N TRP A 68 -13.95 -5.36 -2.61
CA TRP A 68 -13.58 -4.69 -3.87
C TRP A 68 -14.81 -4.51 -4.77
N ASP A 69 -14.92 -3.35 -5.40
CA ASP A 69 -15.86 -3.08 -6.48
C ASP A 69 -15.24 -2.16 -7.54
N ASP A 70 -15.89 -2.12 -8.70
CA ASP A 70 -15.48 -1.39 -9.90
C ASP A 70 -15.58 0.14 -9.75
N LYS A 71 -16.17 0.65 -8.67
CA LYS A 71 -16.36 2.09 -8.42
C LYS A 71 -15.47 2.65 -7.32
N ASN A 72 -15.05 1.81 -6.37
CA ASN A 72 -14.34 2.23 -5.16
C ASN A 72 -12.97 1.55 -5.00
N GLY A 73 -12.66 0.51 -5.79
CA GLY A 73 -11.47 -0.29 -5.56
C GLY A 73 -11.55 -1.05 -4.24
N ILE A 74 -10.41 -1.22 -3.55
CA ILE A 74 -10.32 -1.93 -2.27
C ILE A 74 -9.63 -1.09 -1.20
N ARG A 75 -10.11 -1.19 0.03
CA ARG A 75 -9.50 -0.56 1.22
C ARG A 75 -8.34 -1.43 1.76
N PRO A 76 -7.36 -0.85 2.48
CA PRO A 76 -6.24 -1.62 3.04
C PRO A 76 -6.64 -2.68 4.06
N ASP A 77 -7.64 -2.42 4.90
CA ASP A 77 -8.19 -3.41 5.84
C ASP A 77 -8.90 -4.56 5.11
N ASP A 78 -9.71 -4.26 4.10
CA ASP A 78 -10.38 -5.26 3.27
C ASP A 78 -9.41 -6.10 2.41
N LEU A 79 -8.34 -5.48 1.89
CA LEU A 79 -7.28 -6.19 1.17
C LEU A 79 -6.54 -7.14 2.12
N THR A 80 -6.24 -6.70 3.34
CA THR A 80 -5.61 -7.54 4.38
C THR A 80 -6.46 -8.77 4.69
N GLU A 81 -7.77 -8.60 4.89
CA GLU A 81 -8.68 -9.73 5.11
C GLU A 81 -8.71 -10.71 3.92
N ALA A 82 -8.82 -10.19 2.69
CA ALA A 82 -8.85 -11.01 1.49
C ALA A 82 -7.53 -11.79 1.28
N ILE A 83 -6.39 -11.15 1.52
CA ILE A 83 -5.07 -11.80 1.47
C ILE A 83 -5.00 -12.92 2.50
N ASN A 84 -5.41 -12.68 3.74
CA ASN A 84 -5.32 -13.69 4.79
C ASN A 84 -6.26 -14.88 4.57
N GLU A 85 -7.41 -14.67 3.93
CA GLU A 85 -8.27 -15.78 3.47
C GLU A 85 -7.61 -16.63 2.38
N LEU A 86 -6.94 -15.97 1.40
CA LEU A 86 -6.14 -16.65 0.38
C LEU A 86 -4.97 -17.40 1.03
N HIS A 87 -4.22 -16.76 1.92
CA HIS A 87 -3.06 -17.34 2.61
C HIS A 87 -3.46 -18.55 3.45
N LYS A 88 -4.59 -18.49 4.16
CA LYS A 88 -5.14 -19.64 4.89
C LYS A 88 -5.36 -20.85 3.97
N LYS A 89 -5.91 -20.64 2.77
CA LYS A 89 -6.13 -21.71 1.78
C LYS A 89 -4.83 -22.20 1.14
N ALA A 90 -3.83 -21.32 1.05
CA ALA A 90 -2.52 -21.61 0.48
C ALA A 90 -1.49 -22.07 1.53
N HIS A 91 -1.88 -22.24 2.80
CA HIS A 91 -0.98 -22.54 3.93
C HIS A 91 0.20 -21.59 4.05
N LEU A 92 -0.05 -20.30 3.79
CA LEU A 92 0.94 -19.23 3.93
C LEU A 92 0.76 -18.46 5.25
N PRO A 93 1.83 -17.85 5.79
CA PRO A 93 1.73 -16.92 6.90
C PRO A 93 0.77 -15.77 6.62
N THR A 94 0.15 -15.25 7.67
CA THR A 94 -0.69 -14.05 7.59
C THR A 94 0.13 -12.80 7.30
N VAL A 95 -0.52 -11.83 6.65
CA VAL A 95 -0.07 -10.45 6.61
C VAL A 95 -0.83 -9.63 7.64
N ARG A 96 -0.16 -8.65 8.24
CA ARG A 96 -0.79 -7.65 9.10
C ARG A 96 -0.78 -6.29 8.46
N LEU A 97 -1.80 -5.51 8.80
CA LEU A 97 -1.92 -4.11 8.43
C LEU A 97 -1.25 -3.22 9.49
N GLU A 98 -0.22 -2.51 9.08
CA GLU A 98 0.37 -1.43 9.87
C GLU A 98 -0.24 -0.09 9.50
N ARG A 99 -0.67 0.67 10.51
CA ARG A 99 -1.01 2.08 10.39
C ARG A 99 0.27 2.89 10.52
N LEU A 100 0.59 3.66 9.49
CA LEU A 100 1.76 4.52 9.46
C LEU A 100 1.36 5.92 9.94
N PHE A 101 0.81 6.04 11.15
CA PHE A 101 0.46 7.32 11.75
C PHE A 101 1.14 7.45 13.10
N LEU A 102 1.62 8.65 13.44
CA LEU A 102 2.23 8.92 14.74
C LEU A 102 1.27 8.61 15.87
N THR A 103 1.75 7.89 16.89
CA THR A 103 1.09 7.84 18.20
C THR A 103 1.40 9.11 18.98
N LYS A 104 0.79 9.29 20.17
CA LYS A 104 0.91 10.53 20.95
C LYS A 104 2.37 10.88 21.31
N ASP A 105 3.17 9.86 21.57
CA ASP A 105 4.53 9.99 22.12
C ASP A 105 5.61 9.59 21.10
N GLN A 106 5.24 9.44 19.82
CA GLN A 106 6.14 9.03 18.75
C GLN A 106 6.57 10.23 17.90
N THR A 107 7.87 10.30 17.61
CA THR A 107 8.49 11.23 16.66
C THR A 107 8.44 10.69 15.23
N HIS A 108 8.57 11.57 14.22
CA HIS A 108 8.68 11.14 12.82
C HIS A 108 9.90 10.25 12.56
N ARG A 109 11.00 10.48 13.29
CA ARG A 109 12.21 9.64 13.18
C ARG A 109 11.95 8.21 13.62
N GLU A 110 11.27 8.02 14.75
CA GLU A 110 10.88 6.71 15.24
C GLU A 110 9.90 6.02 14.29
N LEU A 111 8.96 6.76 13.69
CA LEU A 111 8.09 6.21 12.65
C LEU A 111 8.88 5.75 11.43
N LEU A 112 9.91 6.50 11.01
CA LEU A 112 10.80 6.11 9.92
C LEU A 112 11.63 4.86 10.26
N VAL A 113 12.20 4.76 11.48
CA VAL A 113 12.88 3.54 11.95
C VAL A 113 11.92 2.36 11.88
N LYS A 114 10.72 2.50 12.45
CA LYS A 114 9.72 1.44 12.50
C LYS A 114 9.33 0.97 11.10
N LEU A 115 9.01 1.91 10.20
CA LEU A 115 8.67 1.61 8.81
C LEU A 115 9.78 0.84 8.11
N HIS A 116 11.04 1.30 8.24
CA HIS A 116 12.20 0.63 7.67
C HIS A 116 12.37 -0.80 8.20
N ALA A 117 12.23 -0.99 9.52
CA ALA A 117 12.33 -2.29 10.16
C ALA A 117 11.22 -3.24 9.67
N SER A 118 9.98 -2.77 9.58
CA SER A 118 8.84 -3.56 9.10
C SER A 118 9.02 -4.00 7.64
N ILE A 119 9.48 -3.09 6.76
CA ILE A 119 9.78 -3.43 5.36
C ILE A 119 10.89 -4.47 5.28
N THR A 120 12.00 -4.21 5.98
CA THR A 120 13.16 -5.10 6.01
C THR A 120 12.78 -6.49 6.48
N GLN A 121 11.97 -6.59 7.55
CA GLN A 121 11.53 -7.87 8.08
C GLN A 121 10.59 -8.60 7.11
N SER A 122 9.65 -7.91 6.47
CA SER A 122 8.77 -8.53 5.46
C SER A 122 9.56 -9.09 4.28
N LEU A 123 10.53 -8.32 3.78
CA LEU A 123 11.42 -8.77 2.70
C LEU A 123 12.26 -9.97 3.12
N LYS A 124 12.81 -9.97 4.35
CA LYS A 124 13.50 -11.14 4.92
C LYS A 124 12.60 -12.36 5.05
N ASN A 125 11.32 -12.16 5.38
CA ASN A 125 10.31 -13.21 5.40
C ASN A 125 9.95 -13.70 3.98
N GLY A 126 10.54 -13.15 2.93
CA GLY A 126 10.33 -13.52 1.54
C GLY A 126 9.11 -12.86 0.89
N PHE A 127 8.42 -11.94 1.57
CA PHE A 127 7.22 -11.27 1.04
C PHE A 127 7.44 -9.78 0.83
N PRO A 128 7.40 -9.29 -0.43
CA PRO A 128 7.40 -7.87 -0.77
C PRO A 128 6.20 -7.14 -0.15
N PRO A 129 6.41 -6.19 0.77
CA PRO A 129 5.30 -5.56 1.46
C PRO A 129 4.54 -4.60 0.52
N LEU A 130 3.23 -4.45 0.79
CA LEU A 130 2.36 -3.56 0.02
C LEU A 130 2.22 -2.23 0.74
N LEU A 131 2.64 -1.14 0.09
CA LEU A 131 2.50 0.21 0.62
C LEU A 131 1.24 0.85 0.06
N TYR A 132 0.41 1.39 0.96
CA TYR A 132 -0.73 2.21 0.61
C TYR A 132 -0.39 3.69 0.80
N ILE A 133 -0.48 4.44 -0.30
CA ILE A 133 -0.21 5.88 -0.32
C ILE A 133 -1.50 6.64 -0.65
N SER A 134 -1.67 7.79 -0.03
CA SER A 134 -2.85 8.63 -0.19
C SER A 134 -2.43 10.06 -0.53
N ARG A 135 -3.02 10.62 -1.58
CA ARG A 135 -2.85 12.03 -1.95
C ARG A 135 -3.87 12.87 -1.20
N PHE A 136 -3.37 13.77 -0.37
CA PHE A 136 -4.18 14.76 0.32
C PHE A 136 -3.99 16.14 -0.31
N VAL A 137 -5.08 16.88 -0.48
CA VAL A 137 -5.10 18.21 -1.08
C VAL A 137 -5.79 19.19 -0.14
N LYS A 138 -5.25 20.40 -0.03
CA LYS A 138 -5.90 21.54 0.62
C LYS A 138 -6.94 22.13 -0.34
N ILE A 139 -8.21 21.91 -0.06
CA ILE A 139 -9.35 22.42 -0.83
C ILE A 139 -9.86 23.69 -0.15
N THR A 140 -9.82 24.82 -0.86
CA THR A 140 -10.36 26.11 -0.41
C THR A 140 -11.83 26.21 -0.81
N SER A 141 -12.71 26.66 0.10
CA SER A 141 -14.10 26.97 -0.22
C SER A 141 -14.22 28.34 -0.87
N ALA A 142 -15.28 28.54 -1.65
CA ALA A 142 -15.61 29.86 -2.23
C ALA A 142 -15.79 30.95 -1.15
N THR A 143 -16.14 30.55 0.08
CA THR A 143 -16.35 31.42 1.24
C THR A 143 -15.09 31.71 2.06
N GLY A 144 -13.90 31.34 1.59
CA GLY A 144 -12.61 31.66 2.23
C GLY A 144 -12.11 30.65 3.28
N GLY A 145 -12.86 29.57 3.54
CA GLY A 145 -12.41 28.46 4.39
C GLY A 145 -11.52 27.47 3.64
N HIS A 146 -10.87 26.55 4.35
CA HIS A 146 -10.16 25.44 3.71
C HIS A 146 -10.27 24.14 4.50
N ARG A 147 -10.21 23.02 3.79
CA ARG A 147 -10.13 21.67 4.37
C ARG A 147 -9.10 20.83 3.65
N TRP A 148 -8.48 19.89 4.34
CA TRP A 148 -7.71 18.84 3.68
C TRP A 148 -8.62 17.65 3.34
N SER A 149 -8.41 17.04 2.19
CA SER A 149 -9.16 15.85 1.77
C SER A 149 -8.23 14.88 1.07
N GLU A 150 -8.42 13.60 1.34
CA GLU A 150 -7.93 12.56 0.45
C GLU A 150 -8.70 12.66 -0.87
N VAL A 151 -7.98 12.67 -2.00
CA VAL A 151 -8.58 12.76 -3.34
C VAL A 151 -8.25 11.55 -4.21
N SER A 152 -7.21 10.80 -3.84
CA SER A 152 -6.78 9.60 -4.55
C SER A 152 -5.86 8.79 -3.65
N SER A 153 -5.83 7.48 -3.85
CA SER A 153 -4.94 6.56 -3.16
C SER A 153 -4.58 5.38 -4.03
N HIS A 154 -3.52 4.68 -3.62
CA HIS A 154 -2.89 3.68 -4.46
C HIS A 154 -2.08 2.67 -3.66
N PHE A 155 -2.01 1.46 -4.17
CA PHE A 155 -1.11 0.43 -3.67
C PHE A 155 0.10 0.28 -4.59
N ILE A 156 1.27 0.12 -3.98
CA ILE A 156 2.51 -0.28 -4.67
C ILE A 156 3.14 -1.46 -3.94
N THR A 157 4.01 -2.18 -4.63
CA THR A 157 4.82 -3.26 -4.03
C THR A 157 6.23 -2.76 -3.77
N ILE A 158 6.73 -2.86 -2.55
CA ILE A 158 8.14 -2.54 -2.24
C ILE A 158 8.98 -3.79 -2.48
N THR A 159 10.01 -3.68 -3.33
CA THR A 159 10.86 -4.81 -3.73
C THR A 159 12.23 -4.79 -3.06
N SER A 160 12.70 -3.63 -2.60
CA SER A 160 13.95 -3.53 -1.84
C SER A 160 13.99 -2.27 -0.97
N THR A 161 14.84 -2.29 0.05
CA THR A 161 15.18 -1.15 0.90
C THR A 161 16.65 -1.29 1.32
N PRO A 162 17.37 -0.20 1.65
CA PRO A 162 18.70 -0.29 2.24
C PRO A 162 18.72 -1.20 3.46
N GLN A 163 19.79 -1.98 3.65
CA GLN A 163 19.90 -2.90 4.78
C GLN A 163 19.96 -2.16 6.13
N LYS A 164 20.50 -0.94 6.12
CA LYS A 164 20.65 -0.08 7.29
C LYS A 164 20.07 1.30 6.98
N LEU A 165 19.57 1.94 8.02
CA LEU A 165 19.13 3.33 7.99
C LEU A 165 20.17 4.16 8.72
N GLU A 166 20.67 5.22 8.08
CA GLU A 166 21.65 6.11 8.72
C GLU A 166 21.06 6.74 10.00
N PRO A 167 21.85 6.88 11.09
CA PRO A 167 21.35 7.30 12.40
C PRO A 167 20.50 8.58 12.36
N ASP A 168 20.96 9.59 11.61
CA ASP A 168 20.32 10.90 11.53
C ASP A 168 19.50 11.12 10.25
N SER A 169 19.20 10.05 9.51
CA SER A 169 18.48 10.20 8.26
C SER A 169 17.05 10.70 8.46
N ARG A 170 16.67 11.69 7.65
CA ARG A 170 15.29 12.17 7.52
C ARG A 170 14.54 11.49 6.38
N SER A 171 15.19 10.58 5.67
CA SER A 171 14.60 9.83 4.57
C SER A 171 15.12 8.39 4.48
N CYS A 172 14.41 7.54 3.75
CA CYS A 172 14.85 6.19 3.44
C CYS A 172 14.45 5.86 2.01
N SER A 173 15.43 5.55 1.16
CA SER A 173 15.15 5.11 -0.20
C SER A 173 14.56 3.71 -0.22
N PHE A 174 13.82 3.37 -1.28
CA PHE A 174 13.33 2.03 -1.54
C PHE A 174 13.07 1.84 -3.03
N SER A 175 13.20 0.60 -3.52
CA SER A 175 12.73 0.22 -4.84
C SER A 175 11.32 -0.34 -4.75
N CYS A 176 10.52 -0.10 -5.78
CA CYS A 176 9.14 -0.52 -5.83
C CYS A 176 8.67 -0.82 -7.26
N VAL A 177 7.53 -1.50 -7.31
CA VAL A 177 6.72 -1.72 -8.49
C VAL A 177 5.41 -0.96 -8.32
N ASP A 178 5.18 -0.02 -9.22
CA ASP A 178 3.93 0.71 -9.38
C ASP A 178 3.04 -0.06 -10.38
N PRO A 179 1.89 -0.63 -9.95
CA PRO A 179 1.00 -1.32 -10.86
C PRO A 179 0.40 -0.40 -11.93
N TRP A 180 0.40 0.93 -11.71
CA TRP A 180 -0.04 1.90 -12.71
C TRP A 180 1.02 2.07 -13.82
N GLY A 181 0.74 1.49 -14.99
CA GLY A 181 1.66 1.45 -16.13
C GLY A 181 2.75 0.39 -15.98
N GLY A 182 2.65 -0.50 -14.98
CA GLY A 182 3.60 -1.59 -14.75
C GLY A 182 5.05 -1.14 -14.58
N ARG A 183 5.31 -0.10 -13.78
CA ARG A 183 6.62 0.57 -13.72
C ARG A 183 7.44 0.12 -12.52
N LYS A 184 8.74 -0.12 -12.75
CA LYS A 184 9.74 -0.21 -11.67
C LYS A 184 10.29 1.17 -11.37
N GLY A 185 10.56 1.47 -10.11
CA GLY A 185 11.13 2.75 -9.74
C GLY A 185 11.80 2.72 -8.38
N CYS A 186 12.61 3.74 -8.12
CA CYS A 186 13.20 4.01 -6.82
C CYS A 186 12.67 5.35 -6.32
N THR A 187 12.31 5.42 -5.05
CA THR A 187 11.87 6.66 -4.40
C THR A 187 12.29 6.64 -2.93
N SER A 188 11.76 7.54 -2.11
CA SER A 188 12.05 7.58 -0.69
C SER A 188 10.84 7.94 0.16
N PHE A 189 10.84 7.42 1.39
CA PHE A 189 10.08 7.99 2.50
C PHE A 189 10.83 9.19 3.05
N THR A 190 10.13 10.27 3.39
CA THR A 190 10.76 11.48 3.94
C THR A 190 9.90 12.07 5.06
N ILE A 191 10.55 12.64 6.07
CA ILE A 191 9.88 13.47 7.08
C ILE A 191 9.49 14.80 6.42
N SER A 192 8.18 15.10 6.37
CA SER A 192 7.68 16.32 5.71
C SER A 192 8.27 17.59 6.33
N GLU A 193 8.70 18.51 5.47
CA GLU A 193 9.11 19.86 5.86
C GLU A 193 7.91 20.82 5.89
N SER A 194 6.87 20.54 5.10
CA SER A 194 5.66 21.35 5.06
C SER A 194 4.58 20.83 5.99
N THR A 195 3.72 21.74 6.45
CA THR A 195 2.54 21.36 7.22
C THR A 195 1.45 20.82 6.31
N PHE A 196 0.97 19.62 6.61
CA PHE A 196 -0.18 19.01 5.98
C PHE A 196 -1.09 18.35 7.01
N PHE A 197 -2.28 17.95 6.56
CA PHE A 197 -3.22 17.21 7.39
C PHE A 197 -3.69 15.96 6.67
N ALA A 198 -3.75 14.85 7.42
CA ALA A 198 -4.22 13.57 6.93
C ALA A 198 -4.99 12.84 8.04
N ASN A 199 -5.79 11.85 7.66
CA ASN A 199 -6.51 10.98 8.58
C ASN A 199 -6.31 9.50 8.22
N ASP A 200 -6.57 8.64 9.20
CA ASP A 200 -6.53 7.19 9.04
C ASP A 200 -7.92 6.69 8.60
N ILE A 201 -8.05 6.28 7.34
CA ILE A 201 -9.32 5.79 6.77
C ILE A 201 -9.80 4.46 7.39
N THR A 202 -8.92 3.73 8.07
CA THR A 202 -9.24 2.47 8.76
C THR A 202 -9.71 2.72 10.19
N ASN A 203 -9.43 3.89 10.75
CA ASN A 203 -9.91 4.26 12.08
C ASN A 203 -11.35 4.80 12.05
N ARG A 204 -12.32 3.89 12.22
CA ARG A 204 -13.76 4.24 12.25
C ARG A 204 -14.14 5.22 13.36
N LYS A 205 -13.45 5.18 14.51
CA LYS A 205 -13.76 5.99 15.69
C LYS A 205 -13.17 7.39 15.60
N ASN A 206 -12.05 7.54 14.91
CA ASN A 206 -11.36 8.81 14.79
C ASN A 206 -10.96 9.09 13.34
N LYS A 207 -11.85 9.81 12.64
CA LYS A 207 -11.63 10.28 11.27
C LYS A 207 -11.08 11.70 11.21
N GLN A 208 -10.70 12.28 12.36
CA GLN A 208 -10.23 13.66 12.41
C GLN A 208 -8.88 13.79 11.70
N LEU A 209 -8.74 14.88 10.96
CA LEU A 209 -7.50 15.28 10.34
C LEU A 209 -6.48 15.63 11.44
N ARG A 210 -5.28 15.07 11.33
CA ARG A 210 -4.16 15.32 12.25
C ARG A 210 -3.07 16.08 11.51
N LYS A 211 -2.42 17.03 12.18
CA LYS A 211 -1.30 17.81 11.63
C LYS A 211 -0.05 16.93 11.51
N ASN A 212 0.61 16.92 10.35
CA ASN A 212 1.83 16.17 10.03
C ASN A 212 1.87 14.75 10.61
N PRO A 213 0.84 13.92 10.38
CA PRO A 213 0.66 12.74 11.21
C PRO A 213 1.45 11.54 10.71
N THR A 214 2.20 11.67 9.61
CA THR A 214 2.94 10.58 8.96
C THR A 214 4.07 11.09 8.07
N LEU A 215 4.82 10.16 7.46
CA LEU A 215 5.84 10.37 6.45
C LEU A 215 5.22 10.61 5.07
N VAL A 216 6.02 11.13 4.15
CA VAL A 216 5.61 11.47 2.79
C VAL A 216 6.51 10.82 1.76
N VAL A 217 6.02 10.71 0.53
CA VAL A 217 6.83 10.38 -0.65
C VAL A 217 6.85 11.57 -1.61
N PRO A 218 7.87 11.70 -2.49
CA PRO A 218 7.89 12.74 -3.51
C PRO A 218 6.59 12.78 -4.31
N ARG A 219 6.06 13.98 -4.55
CA ARG A 219 4.76 14.21 -5.21
C ARG A 219 4.61 13.51 -6.56
N ASN A 220 5.72 13.42 -7.28
CA ASN A 220 5.81 12.90 -8.64
C ASN A 220 6.31 11.45 -8.69
N ALA A 221 6.57 10.82 -7.54
CA ALA A 221 7.05 9.44 -7.50
C ALA A 221 6.03 8.46 -8.11
N PHE A 222 4.74 8.79 -8.01
CA PHE A 222 3.66 7.94 -8.49
C PHE A 222 2.59 8.76 -9.23
N GLY A 223 2.01 8.19 -10.29
CA GLY A 223 0.99 8.84 -11.11
C GLY A 223 -0.36 9.05 -10.42
N VAL A 224 -0.48 8.59 -9.17
CA VAL A 224 -1.69 8.55 -8.35
C VAL A 224 -2.42 9.88 -8.34
N GLY A 225 -3.53 9.95 -9.06
CA GLY A 225 -4.43 11.09 -9.11
C GLY A 225 -3.77 12.43 -9.45
N ALA A 226 -2.61 12.42 -10.10
CA ALA A 226 -1.89 13.64 -10.46
C ALA A 226 -2.71 14.49 -11.46
N SER A 227 -3.47 13.85 -12.33
CA SER A 227 -4.40 14.50 -13.27
C SER A 227 -5.63 15.11 -12.61
N PHE A 228 -6.01 14.67 -11.40
CA PHE A 228 -7.22 15.14 -10.71
C PHE A 228 -6.99 16.41 -9.89
N VAL A 229 -5.75 16.91 -9.81
CA VAL A 229 -5.41 18.04 -8.92
C VAL A 229 -4.61 19.08 -9.67
N ALA A 230 -5.10 20.32 -9.69
CA ALA A 230 -4.38 21.45 -10.25
C ALA A 230 -2.98 21.58 -9.61
N SER A 231 -1.98 21.86 -10.44
CA SER A 231 -0.57 21.83 -10.05
C SER A 231 -0.23 22.81 -8.91
N ASN A 232 -0.99 23.90 -8.83
CA ASN A 232 -0.86 25.01 -7.87
C ASN A 232 -1.50 24.76 -6.50
N LEU A 233 -2.31 23.71 -6.33
CA LEU A 233 -2.94 23.44 -5.04
C LEU A 233 -1.94 22.79 -4.05
N PRO A 234 -1.87 23.26 -2.79
CA PRO A 234 -1.08 22.60 -1.75
C PRO A 234 -1.53 21.15 -1.59
N GLN A 235 -0.58 20.22 -1.72
CA GLN A 235 -0.86 18.80 -1.69
C GLN A 235 0.35 18.00 -1.20
N VAL A 236 0.07 16.78 -0.75
CA VAL A 236 1.05 15.85 -0.21
C VAL A 236 0.67 14.43 -0.61
N VAL A 237 1.66 13.57 -0.80
CA VAL A 237 1.46 12.13 -0.94
C VAL A 237 1.97 11.49 0.35
N ALA A 238 1.04 11.05 1.19
CA ALA A 238 1.31 10.53 2.51
C ALA A 238 1.36 9.00 2.47
N THR A 239 2.27 8.40 3.24
CA THR A 239 2.32 6.95 3.46
C THR A 239 1.39 6.57 4.60
N THR A 240 0.23 5.98 4.32
CA THR A 240 -0.79 5.83 5.37
C THR A 240 -0.81 4.42 5.94
N HIS A 241 -0.56 3.39 5.13
CA HIS A 241 -0.58 2.01 5.58
C HIS A 241 0.46 1.13 4.90
N LEU A 242 0.85 0.05 5.57
CA LEU A 242 1.75 -0.98 5.03
C LEU A 242 1.20 -2.36 5.37
N LEU A 243 1.14 -3.26 4.40
CA LEU A 243 0.85 -4.68 4.63
C LEU A 243 2.17 -5.44 4.59
N VAL A 244 2.46 -6.16 5.68
CA VAL A 244 3.72 -6.91 5.86
C VAL A 244 3.43 -8.35 6.26
N ALA A 245 4.26 -9.29 5.81
CA ALA A 245 4.20 -10.67 6.28
C ALA A 245 4.69 -10.79 7.73
N GLU A 246 3.95 -11.50 8.57
CA GLU A 246 4.30 -11.67 9.99
C GLU A 246 5.45 -12.64 10.21
N SER A 247 5.61 -13.63 9.34
CA SER A 247 6.68 -14.63 9.37
C SER A 247 7.00 -15.16 7.98
N ALA A 248 8.13 -15.86 7.85
CA ALA A 248 8.44 -16.63 6.65
C ALA A 248 7.55 -17.89 6.58
N PRO A 249 7.22 -18.41 5.38
CA PRO A 249 6.56 -19.69 5.24
C PRO A 249 7.39 -20.80 5.89
N THR A 250 6.74 -21.70 6.63
CA THR A 250 7.37 -22.96 7.01
C THR A 250 7.57 -23.77 5.73
N ALA A 251 8.77 -24.29 5.50
CA ALA A 251 9.02 -25.18 4.36
C ALA A 251 7.97 -26.31 4.39
N ILE A 252 7.15 -26.38 3.35
CA ILE A 252 6.25 -27.51 3.17
C ILE A 252 7.17 -28.68 2.82
N ALA A 253 7.26 -29.67 3.72
CA ALA A 253 7.99 -30.90 3.43
C ALA A 253 7.45 -31.48 2.11
N PRO A 254 8.33 -31.87 1.18
CA PRO A 254 7.94 -32.34 -0.16
C PRO A 254 7.01 -33.55 -0.11
#